data_AF-A0A7X5TUA5-F1
#
_entry.id   AF-A0A7X5TUA5-F1
#
_cell.length_a   1.000
_cell.length_b   1.000
_cell.length_c   1.000
_cell.angle_alpha   90.00
_cell.angle_beta   90.00
_cell.angle_gamma   90.00
#
_symmetry.space_group_name_H-M   'P 1'
#
loop_
_entity.id
_entity.type
_entity.pdbx_description
1 polymer ?
#
loop_
_entity_poly.entity_id
_entity_poly.type
_entity_poly.pdbx_seq_one_letter_code
_entity_poly.pdbx_strand_id
1 'polypeptide(L)'
;MTTQSTGTAETAPKKGGARVGVQKFGTFLSGMVMPNIPAFIAWGLITAFFIDVGWTPNEGLASIVVPTIHYLLPLLIANTGGRMIYETRGGVIATIATMGAIVAAPDTHMFIGAMILGPLAAWLMKRLDALWEGKIKPGFEMLVNMFSSGILGFLLAIFGYYAVGPAVVWITKVLGGGVNWLIETGFLPLTSIIIEPAKVFFLNNAINHGVLTPLGTEQAAEAGKSILFLLEANPGPGVGILLAFAIFGVGMAKASAPGAMIIQFFGGIHEIYFPYVLMKPMLVLAAVAGGATGVATNLIFGSGLRAPAAPGSIFAILLQTASDSYVGVILSVILSATVSFLVAGVILRASRKRDLAAEAAGENKLADAVQQNASNKGGTSRVGSLLGDAGATAQASGVATAVAPVHNIIFACDAGMGSSAMGASVLRNKLKKAGVEGVTVTNKAIANLVDGEAELIITHKDLTERAIGKTPSARHVSVDNFMSSPKYDEVVAEVSSQDAE
;
A
#
# COMPACT_ATOMS: atom_id res chain seq x y z
N MET A 1 56.90 12.87 -15.28
CA MET A 1 55.76 13.15 -14.38
C MET A 1 54.73 13.93 -15.17
N THR A 2 53.72 13.22 -15.68
CA THR A 2 52.59 13.79 -16.41
C THR A 2 51.35 13.28 -15.70
N THR A 3 50.76 14.15 -14.89
CA THR A 3 49.55 13.90 -14.10
C THR A 3 48.33 13.92 -15.03
N GLN A 4 47.72 12.76 -15.24
CA GLN A 4 46.41 12.65 -15.87
C GLN A 4 45.33 12.99 -14.83
N SER A 5 44.60 14.07 -15.07
CA SER A 5 43.36 14.43 -14.38
C SER A 5 42.24 13.54 -14.91
N THR A 6 41.66 12.73 -14.02
CA THR A 6 40.43 11.97 -14.26
C THR A 6 39.24 12.91 -14.20
N GLY A 7 38.70 13.28 -15.36
CA GLY A 7 37.43 13.99 -15.48
C GLY A 7 36.28 13.11 -14.98
N THR A 8 35.68 13.49 -13.86
CA THR A 8 34.39 12.98 -13.41
C THR A 8 33.31 13.39 -14.41
N ALA A 9 32.78 12.43 -15.16
CA ALA A 9 31.61 12.64 -15.99
C ALA A 9 30.41 12.99 -15.09
N GLU A 10 29.99 14.24 -15.13
CA GLU A 10 28.74 14.72 -14.55
C GLU A 10 27.58 13.97 -15.19
N THR A 11 26.89 13.15 -14.41
CA THR A 11 25.64 12.51 -14.84
C THR A 11 24.53 13.56 -14.87
N ALA A 12 24.11 13.93 -16.07
CA ALA A 12 22.99 14.85 -16.29
C ALA A 12 21.71 14.35 -15.57
N PRO A 13 20.89 15.26 -14.98
CA PRO A 13 19.68 14.87 -14.27
C PRO A 13 18.65 14.35 -15.27
N LYS A 14 18.22 13.09 -15.10
CA LYS A 14 17.20 12.46 -15.95
C LYS A 14 15.83 13.15 -15.80
N LYS A 15 15.21 13.45 -16.94
CA LYS A 15 13.82 13.93 -17.08
C LYS A 15 12.83 12.99 -16.38
N GLY A 16 12.35 13.38 -15.20
CA GLY A 16 11.37 12.61 -14.41
C GLY A 16 10.25 13.42 -13.74
N GLY A 17 10.09 14.71 -14.06
CA GLY A 17 9.29 15.64 -13.25
C GLY A 17 7.80 15.26 -13.06
N ALA A 18 7.04 15.11 -14.15
CA ALA A 18 5.58 14.94 -14.06
C ALA A 18 5.17 13.57 -13.50
N ARG A 19 5.79 12.49 -13.97
CA ARG A 19 5.48 11.12 -13.54
C ARG A 19 5.79 10.91 -12.04
N VAL A 20 6.96 11.38 -11.60
CA VAL A 20 7.36 11.28 -10.18
C VAL A 20 6.41 12.12 -9.31
N GLY A 21 5.94 13.27 -9.81
CA GLY A 21 4.90 14.08 -9.14
C GLY A 21 3.60 13.32 -8.92
N VAL A 22 3.04 12.70 -9.96
CA VAL A 22 1.80 11.90 -9.86
C VAL A 22 1.98 10.70 -8.93
N GLN A 23 3.13 10.03 -8.96
CA GLN A 23 3.42 8.91 -8.08
C GLN A 23 3.57 9.31 -6.61
N LYS A 24 4.24 10.43 -6.33
CA LYS A 24 4.32 10.99 -4.97
C LYS A 24 2.92 11.37 -4.45
N PHE A 25 2.11 11.99 -5.30
CA PHE A 25 0.73 12.32 -5.00
C PHE A 25 -0.11 11.06 -4.71
N GLY A 26 -0.05 10.05 -5.57
CA GLY A 26 -0.76 8.78 -5.37
C GLY A 26 -0.32 8.04 -4.10
N THR A 27 0.98 7.96 -3.84
CA THR A 27 1.52 7.37 -2.60
C THR A 27 1.06 8.13 -1.37
N PHE A 28 1.01 9.46 -1.43
CA PHE A 28 0.49 10.28 -0.35
C PHE A 28 -1.00 9.99 -0.09
N LEU A 29 -1.84 9.94 -1.13
CA LEU A 29 -3.26 9.58 -1.00
C LEU A 29 -3.47 8.17 -0.43
N SER A 30 -2.69 7.18 -0.89
CA SER A 30 -2.69 5.84 -0.30
C SER A 30 -2.31 5.86 1.17
N GLY A 31 -1.32 6.68 1.56
CA GLY A 31 -0.92 6.84 2.96
C GLY A 31 -2.07 7.35 3.84
N MET A 32 -3.01 8.11 3.27
CA MET A 32 -4.20 8.58 3.98
C MET A 32 -5.29 7.51 4.13
N VAL A 33 -5.45 6.62 3.15
CA VAL A 33 -6.54 5.61 3.13
C VAL A 33 -6.11 4.27 3.71
N MET A 34 -4.92 3.78 3.37
CA MET A 34 -4.48 2.41 3.67
C MET A 34 -4.46 2.09 5.17
N PRO A 35 -3.95 2.96 6.06
CA PRO A 35 -4.02 2.72 7.50
C PRO A 35 -5.45 2.64 8.05
N ASN A 36 -6.42 3.19 7.31
CA ASN A 36 -7.83 3.24 7.68
C ASN A 36 -8.67 2.12 7.04
N ILE A 37 -8.09 1.26 6.18
CA ILE A 37 -8.77 0.11 5.57
C ILE A 37 -9.51 -0.77 6.59
N PRO A 38 -8.97 -1.07 7.80
CA PRO A 38 -9.71 -1.84 8.80
C PRO A 38 -11.09 -1.24 9.13
N ALA A 39 -11.22 0.09 9.15
CA ALA A 39 -12.50 0.76 9.39
C ALA A 39 -13.46 0.59 8.21
N PHE A 40 -12.97 0.66 6.97
CA PHE A 40 -13.77 0.36 5.77
C PHE A 40 -14.25 -1.10 5.74
N ILE A 41 -13.39 -2.05 6.15
CA ILE A 41 -13.76 -3.47 6.24
C ILE A 41 -14.84 -3.66 7.32
N ALA A 42 -14.66 -3.09 8.51
CA ALA A 42 -15.64 -3.17 9.58
C ALA A 42 -16.99 -2.59 9.15
N TRP A 43 -16.99 -1.41 8.52
CA TRP A 43 -18.18 -0.80 7.95
C TRP A 43 -18.84 -1.69 6.88
N GLY A 44 -18.05 -2.25 5.96
CA GLY A 44 -18.54 -3.15 4.92
C GLY A 44 -19.18 -4.41 5.49
N LEU A 45 -18.63 -4.98 6.56
CA LEU A 45 -19.20 -6.14 7.27
C LEU A 45 -20.52 -5.79 7.97
N ILE A 46 -20.57 -4.66 8.69
CA ILE A 46 -21.82 -4.19 9.32
C ILE A 46 -22.91 -4.00 8.26
N THR A 47 -22.54 -3.38 7.13
CA THR A 47 -23.43 -3.19 5.98
C THR A 47 -23.86 -4.52 5.39
N ALA A 48 -22.95 -5.49 5.26
CA ALA A 48 -23.26 -6.81 4.70
C ALA A 48 -24.23 -7.63 5.56
N PHE A 49 -24.16 -7.51 6.88
CA PHE A 49 -24.98 -8.29 7.79
C PHE A 49 -26.31 -7.61 8.10
N PHE A 50 -26.29 -6.33 8.48
CA PHE A 50 -27.40 -5.76 9.27
C PHE A 50 -28.37 -4.87 8.50
N ILE A 51 -28.05 -4.39 7.30
CA ILE A 51 -29.03 -3.65 6.48
C ILE A 51 -30.16 -4.57 6.03
N ASP A 52 -31.25 -3.99 5.50
CA ASP A 52 -32.45 -4.73 5.09
C ASP A 52 -32.18 -5.86 4.08
N VAL A 53 -31.23 -5.63 3.16
CA VAL A 53 -30.79 -6.61 2.15
C VAL A 53 -29.55 -7.42 2.60
N GLY A 54 -29.16 -7.28 3.86
CA GLY A 54 -28.04 -7.96 4.47
C GLY A 54 -28.33 -9.42 4.82
N TRP A 55 -27.31 -10.16 5.27
CA TRP A 55 -27.44 -11.57 5.62
C TRP A 55 -28.29 -11.83 6.86
N THR A 56 -28.23 -10.93 7.85
CA THR A 56 -28.98 -11.01 9.11
C THR A 56 -29.50 -9.62 9.49
N PRO A 57 -30.52 -9.10 8.79
CA PRO A 57 -31.00 -7.73 8.96
C PRO A 57 -31.33 -7.39 10.42
N ASN A 58 -30.91 -6.21 10.87
CA ASN A 58 -31.16 -5.70 12.21
C ASN A 58 -31.12 -4.17 12.22
N GLU A 59 -32.27 -3.53 12.37
CA GLU A 59 -32.40 -2.06 12.30
C GLU A 59 -31.49 -1.33 13.30
N GLY A 60 -31.38 -1.84 14.54
CA GLY A 60 -30.57 -1.23 15.60
C GLY A 60 -29.07 -1.27 15.31
N LEU A 61 -28.57 -2.34 14.67
CA LEU A 61 -27.17 -2.43 14.27
C LEU A 61 -26.91 -1.77 12.92
N ALA A 62 -27.91 -1.75 12.02
CA ALA A 62 -27.85 -1.03 10.75
C ALA A 62 -27.68 0.48 10.94
N SER A 63 -28.19 1.04 12.04
CA SER A 63 -28.03 2.47 12.33
C SER A 63 -26.57 2.92 12.53
N ILE A 64 -25.62 1.99 12.66
CA ILE A 64 -24.17 2.27 12.71
C ILE A 64 -23.62 2.63 11.33
N VAL A 65 -24.23 2.14 10.25
CA VAL A 65 -23.72 2.25 8.88
C VAL A 65 -23.56 3.71 8.46
N VAL A 66 -24.63 4.51 8.59
CA VAL A 66 -24.67 5.90 8.09
C VAL A 66 -23.71 6.82 8.86
N PRO A 67 -23.68 6.84 10.21
CA PRO A 67 -22.72 7.68 10.94
C PRO A 67 -21.27 7.28 10.68
N THR A 68 -21.01 5.99 10.46
CA THR A 68 -19.66 5.49 10.18
C THR A 68 -19.15 6.00 8.84
N ILE A 69 -19.92 5.84 7.76
CA ILE A 69 -19.51 6.29 6.42
C ILE A 69 -19.50 7.81 6.28
N HIS A 70 -20.45 8.51 6.93
CA HIS A 70 -20.61 9.95 6.76
C HIS A 70 -19.67 10.76 7.66
N TYR A 71 -19.39 10.30 8.89
CA TYR A 71 -18.50 10.99 9.82
C TYR A 71 -17.18 10.25 10.05
N LEU A 72 -17.23 9.01 10.53
CA LEU A 72 -16.03 8.33 11.04
C LEU A 72 -14.96 8.16 9.95
N LEU A 73 -15.32 7.62 8.78
CA LEU A 73 -14.33 7.29 7.74
C LEU A 73 -13.66 8.55 7.14
N PRO A 74 -14.39 9.62 6.76
CA PRO A 74 -13.75 10.86 6.31
C PRO A 74 -12.84 11.49 7.37
N LEU A 75 -13.27 11.51 8.64
CA LEU A 75 -12.47 12.09 9.73
C LEU A 75 -11.19 11.30 10.01
N LEU A 76 -11.24 9.97 9.92
CA LEU A 76 -10.05 9.12 10.02
C LEU A 76 -9.04 9.41 8.90
N ILE A 77 -9.50 9.60 7.67
CA ILE A 77 -8.64 9.97 6.54
C ILE A 77 -8.03 11.35 6.76
N ALA A 78 -8.84 12.34 7.16
CA ALA A 78 -8.36 13.68 7.44
C ALA A 78 -7.30 13.68 8.53
N ASN A 79 -7.55 12.99 9.64
CA ASN A 79 -6.61 12.85 10.75
C ASN A 79 -5.30 12.19 10.30
N THR A 80 -5.37 11.11 9.51
CA THR A 80 -4.16 10.45 8.98
C THR A 80 -3.38 11.39 8.06
N GLY A 81 -4.04 12.06 7.12
CA GLY A 81 -3.38 13.03 6.23
C GLY A 81 -2.79 14.24 6.95
N GLY A 82 -3.46 14.71 7.99
CA GLY A 82 -2.94 15.77 8.85
C GLY A 82 -1.69 15.34 9.61
N ARG A 83 -1.67 14.10 10.14
CA ARG A 83 -0.51 13.52 10.82
C ARG A 83 0.70 13.35 9.91
N MET A 84 0.47 12.98 8.64
CA MET A 84 1.55 12.86 7.65
C MET A 84 2.27 14.19 7.38
N ILE A 85 1.67 15.33 7.69
CA ILE A 85 2.26 16.67 7.46
C ILE A 85 2.78 17.30 8.76
N TYR A 86 2.01 17.18 9.85
CA TYR A 86 2.30 17.87 11.11
C TYR A 86 1.85 17.09 12.36
N GLU A 87 2.05 15.76 12.33
CA GLU A 87 1.85 14.85 13.46
C GLU A 87 0.49 15.02 14.14
N THR A 88 0.41 14.76 15.44
CA THR A 88 -0.85 14.79 16.21
C THR A 88 -1.61 16.11 16.09
N ARG A 89 -0.92 17.26 16.13
CA ARG A 89 -1.56 18.58 15.97
C ARG A 89 -2.21 18.74 14.59
N GLY A 90 -1.49 18.35 13.54
CA GLY A 90 -2.00 18.33 12.19
C GLY A 90 -3.26 17.47 12.07
N GLY A 91 -3.25 16.28 12.67
CA GLY A 91 -4.41 15.38 12.66
C GLY A 91 -5.67 15.94 13.33
N VAL A 92 -5.53 16.59 14.49
CA VAL A 92 -6.66 17.18 15.21
C VAL A 92 -7.30 18.32 14.40
N ILE A 93 -6.50 19.24 13.87
CA ILE A 93 -7.01 20.41 13.14
C ILE A 93 -7.61 19.97 11.79
N ALA A 94 -6.99 19.00 11.13
CA ALA A 94 -7.53 18.35 9.93
C ALA A 94 -8.94 17.79 10.18
N THR A 95 -9.15 17.13 11.32
CA THR A 95 -10.45 16.58 11.72
C THR A 95 -11.49 17.68 11.89
N ILE A 96 -11.15 18.76 12.59
CA ILE A 96 -12.04 19.92 12.80
C ILE A 96 -12.39 20.59 11.46
N ALA A 97 -11.39 20.83 10.60
CA ALA A 97 -11.59 21.44 9.29
C ALA A 97 -12.53 20.60 8.41
N THR A 98 -12.32 19.28 8.41
CA THR A 98 -13.12 18.33 7.61
C THR A 98 -14.56 18.24 8.10
N MET A 99 -14.81 18.40 9.40
CA MET A 99 -16.18 18.47 9.93
C MET A 99 -17.00 19.59 9.26
N GLY A 100 -16.37 20.75 9.01
CA GLY A 100 -17.02 21.83 8.28
C GLY A 100 -17.48 21.44 6.87
N ALA A 101 -16.64 20.70 6.13
CA ALA A 101 -17.00 20.20 4.81
C ALA A 101 -18.08 19.11 4.85
N ILE A 102 -18.05 18.22 5.85
CA ILE A 102 -19.09 17.19 6.05
C ILE A 102 -20.46 17.85 6.22
N VAL A 103 -20.55 18.85 7.10
CA VAL A 103 -21.82 19.54 7.38
C VAL A 103 -22.33 20.35 6.19
N ALA A 104 -21.45 20.77 5.27
CA ALA A 104 -21.86 21.45 4.04
C ALA A 104 -22.50 20.53 2.98
N ALA A 105 -22.37 19.21 3.11
CA ALA A 105 -22.94 18.25 2.18
C ALA A 105 -23.54 17.06 2.94
N PRO A 106 -24.76 17.21 3.48
CA PRO A 106 -25.41 16.14 4.25
C PRO A 106 -25.61 14.85 3.45
N ASP A 107 -25.74 14.96 2.13
CA ASP A 107 -26.00 13.82 1.24
C ASP A 107 -24.72 13.28 0.57
N THR A 108 -23.54 13.85 0.83
CA THR A 108 -22.28 13.44 0.19
C THR A 108 -21.19 13.14 1.21
N HIS A 109 -20.61 11.94 1.15
CA HIS A 109 -19.54 11.55 2.05
C HIS A 109 -18.20 12.22 1.68
N MET A 110 -17.63 13.00 2.60
CA MET A 110 -16.49 13.89 2.33
C MET A 110 -15.12 13.19 2.30
N PHE A 111 -14.98 12.09 1.55
CA PHE A 111 -13.69 11.43 1.35
C PHE A 111 -12.68 12.32 0.62
N ILE A 112 -13.08 12.90 -0.52
CA ILE A 112 -12.23 13.83 -1.28
C ILE A 112 -11.99 15.11 -0.48
N GLY A 113 -13.02 15.61 0.21
CA GLY A 113 -12.91 16.76 1.11
C GLY A 113 -11.87 16.53 2.21
N ALA A 114 -11.88 15.36 2.85
CA ALA A 114 -10.89 14.95 3.84
C ALA A 114 -9.47 14.85 3.26
N MET A 115 -9.33 14.35 2.03
CA MET A 115 -8.05 14.27 1.32
C MET A 115 -7.45 15.64 0.99
N ILE A 116 -8.29 16.65 0.78
CA ILE A 116 -7.86 18.03 0.53
C ILE A 116 -7.59 18.75 1.86
N LEU A 117 -8.56 18.74 2.78
CA LEU A 117 -8.51 19.51 4.01
C LEU A 117 -7.49 18.95 5.01
N GLY A 118 -7.29 17.63 5.06
CA GLY A 118 -6.37 17.04 6.02
C GLY A 118 -4.94 17.59 5.91
N PRO A 119 -4.29 17.44 4.74
CA PRO A 119 -2.95 17.97 4.51
C PRO A 119 -2.90 19.50 4.54
N LEU A 120 -3.92 20.18 3.98
CA LEU A 120 -4.00 21.63 3.94
C LEU A 120 -4.03 22.24 5.35
N ALA A 121 -4.90 21.71 6.21
CA ALA A 121 -5.06 22.19 7.58
C ALA A 121 -3.77 22.00 8.39
N ALA A 122 -3.15 20.83 8.28
CA ALA A 122 -1.88 20.55 8.94
C ALA A 122 -0.73 21.42 8.41
N TRP A 123 -0.68 21.67 7.10
CA TRP A 123 0.32 22.56 6.51
C TRP A 123 0.14 24.00 6.99
N LEU A 124 -1.09 24.51 7.04
CA LEU A 124 -1.37 25.85 7.56
C LEU A 124 -1.01 25.95 9.04
N MET A 125 -1.29 24.90 9.83
CA MET A 125 -0.88 24.88 11.25
C MET A 125 0.64 24.94 11.38
N LYS A 126 1.36 24.13 10.61
CA LYS A 126 2.84 24.13 10.60
C LYS A 126 3.40 25.51 10.26
N ARG A 127 2.77 26.23 9.33
CA ARG A 127 3.15 27.62 8.98
C ARG A 127 2.82 28.60 10.10
N LEU A 128 1.67 28.44 10.75
CA LEU A 128 1.25 29.30 11.85
C LEU A 128 2.20 29.14 13.04
N ASP A 129 2.56 27.91 13.43
CA ASP A 129 3.50 27.67 14.53
C ASP A 129 4.90 28.24 14.24
N ALA A 130 5.38 28.11 13.00
CA ALA A 130 6.66 28.69 12.59
C ALA A 130 6.73 30.22 12.74
N LEU A 131 5.59 30.93 12.73
CA LEU A 131 5.58 32.39 12.95
C LEU A 131 5.86 32.77 14.42
N TRP A 132 5.63 31.86 15.36
CA TRP A 132 5.64 32.09 16.82
C TRP A 132 6.81 31.37 17.50
N GLU A 133 7.53 30.53 16.75
CA GLU A 133 8.72 29.82 17.20
C GLU A 133 9.76 30.78 17.81
N GLY A 134 10.20 30.49 19.03
CA GLY A 134 11.15 31.32 19.79
C GLY A 134 10.61 32.68 20.27
N LYS A 135 9.34 33.01 20.01
CA LYS A 135 8.70 34.29 20.41
C LYS A 135 7.78 34.16 21.62
N ILE A 136 7.39 32.93 21.97
CA ILE A 136 6.48 32.68 23.08
C ILE A 136 7.28 32.59 24.38
N LYS A 137 6.83 33.30 25.41
CA LYS A 137 7.45 33.23 26.73
C LYS A 137 7.26 31.83 27.34
N PRO A 138 8.27 31.29 28.04
CA PRO A 138 8.13 30.04 28.77
C PRO A 138 6.90 30.05 29.68
N GLY A 139 6.12 28.95 29.67
CA GLY A 139 4.87 28.81 30.41
C GLY A 139 3.60 29.25 29.65
N PHE A 140 3.70 30.09 28.61
CA PHE A 140 2.57 30.46 27.75
C PHE A 140 2.44 29.59 26.50
N GLU A 141 3.44 28.77 26.20
CA GLU A 141 3.52 27.92 25.01
C GLU A 141 2.28 27.02 24.86
N MET A 142 1.86 26.35 25.93
CA MET A 142 0.70 25.46 25.88
C MET A 142 -0.59 26.24 25.58
N LEU A 143 -0.77 27.42 26.17
CA LEU A 143 -1.94 28.26 25.94
C LEU A 143 -1.99 28.73 24.49
N VAL A 144 -0.87 29.27 24.00
CA VAL A 144 -0.74 29.71 22.60
C VAL A 144 -1.00 28.54 21.64
N ASN A 145 -0.42 27.37 21.90
CA ASN A 145 -0.57 26.19 21.05
C ASN A 145 -2.02 25.71 20.98
N MET A 146 -2.75 25.71 22.10
CA MET A 146 -4.16 25.28 22.12
C MET A 146 -5.08 26.31 21.45
N PHE A 147 -4.94 27.60 21.76
CA PHE A 147 -5.78 28.65 21.17
C PHE A 147 -5.50 28.86 19.69
N SER A 148 -4.23 28.84 19.24
CA SER A 148 -3.90 28.94 17.81
C SER A 148 -4.47 27.77 17.00
N SER A 149 -4.35 26.55 17.52
CA SER A 149 -4.92 25.35 16.89
C SER A 149 -6.45 25.42 16.83
N GLY A 150 -7.09 25.88 17.91
CA GLY A 150 -8.55 26.03 17.99
C GLY A 150 -9.08 27.10 17.03
N ILE A 151 -8.47 28.29 17.00
CA ILE A 151 -8.86 29.39 16.11
C ILE A 151 -8.65 29.00 14.65
N LEU A 152 -7.49 28.41 14.31
CA LEU A 152 -7.24 27.95 12.95
C LEU A 152 -8.22 26.85 12.55
N GLY A 153 -8.46 25.87 13.42
CA GLY A 153 -9.45 24.82 13.20
C GLY A 153 -10.85 25.37 12.95
N PHE A 154 -11.29 26.35 13.74
CA PHE A 154 -12.56 27.06 13.54
C PHE A 154 -12.64 27.74 12.17
N LEU A 155 -11.63 28.52 11.79
CA LEU A 155 -11.60 29.20 10.49
C LEU A 155 -11.59 28.21 9.33
N LEU A 156 -10.84 27.11 9.47
CA LEU A 156 -10.78 26.06 8.46
C LEU A 156 -12.04 25.23 8.38
N ALA A 157 -12.80 25.09 9.46
CA ALA A 157 -14.13 24.48 9.41
C ALA A 157 -15.11 25.36 8.63
N ILE A 158 -15.09 26.68 8.85
CA ILE A 158 -15.89 27.63 8.05
C ILE A 158 -15.48 27.58 6.58
N PHE A 159 -14.18 27.58 6.29
CA PHE A 159 -13.66 27.42 4.93
C PHE A 159 -14.06 26.08 4.32
N GLY A 160 -13.98 24.99 5.09
CA GLY A 160 -14.43 23.67 4.70
C GLY A 160 -15.90 23.68 4.29
N TYR A 161 -16.74 24.38 5.06
CA TYR A 161 -18.16 24.50 4.80
C TYR A 161 -18.47 25.30 3.52
N TYR A 162 -17.94 26.51 3.39
CA TYR A 162 -18.33 27.40 2.27
C TYR A 162 -17.57 27.16 0.97
N ALA A 163 -16.34 26.63 1.03
CA ALA A 163 -15.49 26.48 -0.15
C ALA A 163 -15.33 25.01 -0.53
N VAL A 164 -14.84 24.17 0.38
CA VAL A 164 -14.44 22.80 0.02
C VAL A 164 -15.65 21.89 -0.18
N GLY A 165 -16.65 21.94 0.71
CA GLY A 165 -17.86 21.12 0.62
C GLY A 165 -18.54 21.25 -0.76
N PRO A 166 -18.98 22.45 -1.16
CA PRO A 166 -19.61 22.67 -2.46
C PRO A 166 -18.72 22.29 -3.65
N ALA A 167 -17.42 22.58 -3.58
CA ALA A 167 -16.48 22.21 -4.64
C ALA A 167 -16.39 20.68 -4.80
N VAL A 168 -16.33 19.95 -3.69
CA VAL A 168 -16.27 18.47 -3.70
C VAL A 168 -17.58 17.88 -4.21
N VAL A 169 -18.73 18.37 -3.76
CA VAL A 169 -20.05 17.93 -4.28
C VAL A 169 -20.12 18.09 -5.80
N TRP A 170 -19.65 19.21 -6.33
CA TRP A 170 -19.60 19.44 -7.77
C TRP A 170 -18.69 18.43 -8.48
N ILE A 171 -17.46 18.22 -7.97
CA ILE A 171 -16.50 17.25 -8.53
C ILE A 171 -17.11 15.85 -8.54
N THR A 172 -17.68 15.41 -7.42
CA THR A 172 -18.30 14.10 -7.27
C THR A 172 -19.45 13.91 -8.26
N LYS A 173 -20.31 14.90 -8.42
CA LYS A 173 -21.42 14.85 -9.39
C LYS A 173 -20.93 14.70 -10.83
N VAL A 174 -19.88 15.43 -11.22
CA VAL A 174 -19.30 15.35 -12.57
C VAL A 174 -18.67 13.99 -12.80
N LEU A 175 -17.85 13.51 -11.87
CA LEU A 175 -17.17 12.21 -11.98
C LEU A 175 -18.17 11.05 -11.95
N GLY A 176 -19.12 11.09 -11.02
CA GLY A 176 -20.21 10.11 -10.91
C GLY A 176 -21.07 10.05 -12.16
N GLY A 177 -21.42 11.21 -12.74
CA GLY A 177 -22.14 11.28 -14.02
C GLY A 177 -21.37 10.64 -15.18
N GLY A 178 -20.06 10.88 -15.27
CA GLY A 178 -19.21 10.26 -16.29
C GLY A 178 -19.11 8.73 -16.12
N VAL A 179 -19.03 8.24 -14.89
CA VAL A 179 -19.05 6.82 -14.58
C VAL A 179 -20.40 6.18 -14.93
N ASN A 180 -21.51 6.80 -14.53
CA ASN A 180 -22.85 6.31 -14.83
C ASN A 180 -23.08 6.24 -16.33
N TRP A 181 -22.63 7.25 -17.09
CA TRP A 181 -22.65 7.21 -18.54
C TRP A 181 -21.91 5.99 -19.10
N LEU A 182 -20.70 5.68 -18.61
CA LEU A 182 -19.95 4.49 -19.04
C LEU A 182 -20.66 3.17 -18.72
N ILE A 183 -21.38 3.11 -17.61
CA ILE A 183 -22.18 1.95 -17.21
C ILE A 183 -23.37 1.81 -18.17
N GLU A 184 -24.16 2.86 -18.35
CA GLU A 184 -25.37 2.87 -19.18
C GLU A 184 -25.08 2.59 -20.66
N THR A 185 -23.97 3.11 -21.21
CA THR A 185 -23.60 2.86 -22.61
C THR A 185 -22.87 1.53 -22.82
N GLY A 186 -22.56 0.77 -21.76
CA GLY A 186 -21.80 -0.47 -21.88
C GLY A 186 -20.30 -0.29 -22.09
N PHE A 187 -19.77 0.94 -21.99
CA PHE A 187 -18.38 1.29 -22.30
C PHE A 187 -17.43 1.23 -21.11
N LEU A 188 -17.91 0.91 -19.91
CA LEU A 188 -17.07 0.71 -18.74
C LEU A 188 -15.85 -0.21 -18.98
N PRO A 189 -15.91 -1.31 -19.77
CA PRO A 189 -14.73 -2.12 -20.07
C PRO A 189 -13.57 -1.38 -20.74
N LEU A 190 -13.84 -0.25 -21.42
CA LEU A 190 -12.79 0.56 -22.04
C LEU A 190 -11.90 1.27 -21.01
N THR A 191 -12.36 1.41 -19.76
CA THR A 191 -11.54 1.96 -18.67
C THR A 191 -10.27 1.14 -18.43
N SER A 192 -10.26 -0.17 -18.76
CA SER A 192 -9.10 -1.04 -18.66
C SER A 192 -7.93 -0.60 -19.56
N ILE A 193 -8.19 0.12 -20.66
CA ILE A 193 -7.14 0.70 -21.52
C ILE A 193 -6.30 1.72 -20.74
N ILE A 194 -6.88 2.39 -19.74
CA ILE A 194 -6.19 3.37 -18.90
C ILE A 194 -5.70 2.71 -17.61
N ILE A 195 -6.56 1.93 -16.95
CA ILE A 195 -6.29 1.37 -15.62
C ILE A 195 -5.17 0.33 -15.67
N GLU A 196 -5.15 -0.57 -16.65
CA GLU A 196 -4.17 -1.67 -16.70
C GLU A 196 -2.74 -1.17 -16.94
N PRO A 197 -2.46 -0.26 -17.89
CA PRO A 197 -1.13 0.35 -18.00
C PRO A 197 -0.78 1.19 -16.77
N ALA A 198 -1.73 1.97 -16.24
CA ALA A 198 -1.51 2.79 -15.06
C ALA A 198 -1.06 1.95 -13.84
N LYS A 199 -1.63 0.76 -13.66
CA LYS A 199 -1.20 -0.21 -12.64
C LYS A 199 0.28 -0.56 -12.76
N VAL A 200 0.72 -0.98 -13.95
CA VAL A 200 2.12 -1.37 -14.19
C VAL A 200 3.11 -0.23 -13.91
N PHE A 201 2.67 1.03 -14.05
CA PHE A 201 3.46 2.21 -13.73
C PHE A 201 3.26 2.78 -12.30
N PHE A 202 2.58 2.04 -11.41
CA PHE A 202 2.26 2.43 -10.03
C PHE A 202 1.44 3.71 -9.89
N LEU A 203 0.57 3.96 -10.87
CA LEU A 203 -0.42 5.04 -10.82
C LEU A 203 -1.76 4.56 -10.26
N ASN A 204 -1.85 3.27 -9.89
CA ASN A 204 -3.05 2.64 -9.37
C ASN A 204 -3.52 3.27 -8.05
N ASN A 205 -2.59 3.61 -7.15
CA ASN A 205 -2.90 4.26 -5.89
C ASN A 205 -3.69 5.58 -6.06
N ALA A 206 -3.33 6.38 -7.06
CA ALA A 206 -4.03 7.62 -7.37
C ALA A 206 -5.43 7.36 -7.95
N ILE A 207 -5.56 6.35 -8.82
CA ILE A 207 -6.84 5.97 -9.42
C ILE A 207 -7.77 5.36 -8.38
N ASN A 208 -7.29 4.38 -7.61
CA ASN A 208 -8.08 3.69 -6.59
C ASN A 208 -8.54 4.64 -5.51
N HIS A 209 -7.60 5.24 -4.79
CA HIS A 209 -7.93 5.98 -3.57
C HIS A 209 -8.39 7.41 -3.87
N GLY A 210 -7.91 7.99 -4.98
CA GLY A 210 -8.32 9.34 -5.38
C GLY A 210 -9.67 9.40 -6.08
N VAL A 211 -10.09 8.34 -6.78
CA VAL A 211 -11.31 8.37 -7.62
C VAL A 211 -12.24 7.20 -7.36
N LEU A 212 -11.79 5.95 -7.55
CA LEU A 212 -12.68 4.79 -7.55
C LEU A 212 -13.26 4.46 -6.17
N THR A 213 -12.46 4.57 -5.12
CA THR A 213 -12.87 4.25 -3.75
C THR A 213 -13.94 5.22 -3.25
N PRO A 214 -13.76 6.56 -3.32
CA PRO A 214 -14.81 7.51 -2.94
C PRO A 214 -16.12 7.28 -3.70
N LEU A 215 -16.07 7.24 -5.03
CA LEU A 215 -17.26 7.06 -5.88
C LEU A 215 -17.94 5.70 -5.65
N GLY A 216 -17.15 4.63 -5.52
CA GLY A 216 -17.68 3.30 -5.25
C GLY A 216 -18.34 3.20 -3.88
N THR A 217 -17.83 3.94 -2.90
CA THR A 217 -18.37 3.96 -1.53
C THR A 217 -19.70 4.69 -1.48
N GLU A 218 -19.84 5.80 -2.21
CA GLU A 218 -21.11 6.50 -2.39
C GLU A 218 -22.14 5.64 -3.12
N GLN A 219 -21.76 5.01 -4.24
CA GLN A 219 -22.64 4.07 -4.93
C GLN A 219 -23.06 2.88 -4.06
N ALA A 220 -22.14 2.33 -3.27
CA ALA A 220 -22.43 1.20 -2.38
C ALA A 220 -23.32 1.60 -1.19
N ALA A 221 -23.29 2.87 -0.75
CA ALA A 221 -24.18 3.36 0.28
C ALA A 221 -25.65 3.39 -0.21
N GLU A 222 -25.88 3.71 -1.48
CA GLU A 222 -27.22 3.76 -2.08
C GLU A 222 -27.70 2.39 -2.58
N ALA A 223 -26.86 1.69 -3.34
CA ALA A 223 -27.23 0.46 -4.04
C ALA A 223 -26.77 -0.83 -3.33
N GLY A 224 -26.12 -0.71 -2.17
CA GLY A 224 -25.55 -1.83 -1.41
C GLY A 224 -24.29 -2.45 -2.02
N LYS A 225 -23.89 -2.03 -3.23
CA LYS A 225 -22.69 -2.51 -3.94
C LYS A 225 -22.21 -1.52 -5.00
N SER A 226 -20.95 -1.64 -5.41
CA SER A 226 -20.40 -0.94 -6.57
C SER A 226 -19.46 -1.82 -7.39
N ILE A 227 -19.59 -1.74 -8.71
CA ILE A 227 -18.68 -2.35 -9.68
C ILE A 227 -17.30 -1.66 -9.68
N LEU A 228 -17.22 -0.39 -9.24
CA LEU A 228 -15.98 0.40 -9.26
C LEU A 228 -14.88 -0.20 -8.39
N PHE A 229 -15.24 -0.90 -7.33
CA PHE A 229 -14.29 -1.61 -6.49
C PHE A 229 -13.60 -2.78 -7.21
N LEU A 230 -14.19 -3.32 -8.29
CA LEU A 230 -13.64 -4.44 -9.06
C LEU A 230 -12.72 -4.01 -10.19
N LEU A 231 -12.82 -2.75 -10.65
CA LEU A 231 -12.07 -2.24 -11.80
C LEU A 231 -10.55 -2.38 -11.63
N GLU A 232 -10.05 -2.20 -10.40
CA GLU A 232 -8.64 -2.44 -10.09
C GLU A 232 -8.42 -3.75 -9.32
N ALA A 233 -9.35 -4.15 -8.46
CA ALA A 233 -9.10 -5.23 -7.51
C ALA A 233 -9.00 -6.61 -8.17
N ASN A 234 -9.67 -6.83 -9.31
CA ASN A 234 -9.76 -8.14 -9.95
C ASN A 234 -8.37 -8.76 -10.20
N PRO A 235 -8.05 -9.93 -9.61
CA PRO A 235 -6.75 -10.58 -9.78
C PRO A 235 -6.58 -11.30 -11.12
N GLY A 236 -7.68 -11.54 -11.84
CA GLY A 236 -7.72 -12.32 -13.08
C GLY A 236 -6.63 -11.94 -14.08
N PRO A 237 -6.47 -10.64 -14.45
CA PRO A 237 -5.49 -10.24 -15.46
C PRO A 237 -4.07 -10.70 -15.11
N GLY A 238 -3.62 -10.43 -13.87
CA GLY A 238 -2.29 -10.82 -13.41
C GLY A 238 -2.13 -12.34 -13.26
N VAL A 239 -3.14 -13.05 -12.76
CA VAL A 239 -3.12 -14.52 -12.66
C VAL A 239 -2.91 -15.16 -14.02
N GLY A 240 -3.64 -14.73 -15.05
CA GLY A 240 -3.49 -15.30 -16.38
C GLY A 240 -2.12 -15.01 -17.01
N ILE A 241 -1.56 -13.81 -16.79
CA ILE A 241 -0.20 -13.47 -17.24
C ILE A 241 0.84 -14.37 -16.55
N LEU A 242 0.75 -14.53 -15.22
CA LEU A 242 1.67 -15.37 -14.46
C LEU A 242 1.54 -16.85 -14.84
N LEU A 243 0.32 -17.34 -15.06
CA LEU A 243 0.07 -18.69 -15.56
C LEU A 243 0.69 -18.89 -16.95
N ALA A 244 0.61 -17.88 -17.82
CA ALA A 244 1.25 -17.93 -19.13
C ALA A 244 2.78 -18.02 -19.02
N PHE A 245 3.40 -17.32 -18.07
CA PHE A 245 4.83 -17.46 -17.78
C PHE A 245 5.18 -18.82 -17.19
N ALA A 246 4.37 -19.37 -16.28
CA ALA A 246 4.59 -20.68 -15.70
C ALA A 246 4.64 -21.79 -16.76
N ILE A 247 3.83 -21.68 -17.82
CA ILE A 247 3.75 -22.67 -18.90
C ILE A 247 4.73 -22.36 -20.04
N PHE A 248 4.69 -21.14 -20.58
CA PHE A 248 5.38 -20.74 -21.81
C PHE A 248 6.61 -19.85 -21.61
N GLY A 249 6.87 -19.39 -20.39
CA GLY A 249 8.04 -18.58 -20.07
C GLY A 249 9.36 -19.33 -20.24
N VAL A 250 10.46 -18.61 -20.06
CA VAL A 250 11.83 -19.14 -20.10
C VAL A 250 12.60 -18.69 -18.85
N GLY A 251 13.63 -19.46 -18.49
CA GLY A 251 14.50 -19.18 -17.34
C GLY A 251 13.80 -18.86 -16.03
N MET A 252 14.35 -17.88 -15.32
CA MET A 252 13.86 -17.43 -14.01
C MET A 252 12.42 -16.93 -14.04
N ALA A 253 11.95 -16.34 -15.15
CA ALA A 253 10.57 -15.89 -15.27
C ALA A 253 9.59 -17.08 -15.26
N LYS A 254 9.97 -18.22 -15.84
CA LYS A 254 9.16 -19.44 -15.75
C LYS A 254 9.18 -20.01 -14.33
N ALA A 255 10.35 -20.10 -13.71
CA ALA A 255 10.53 -20.71 -12.40
C ALA A 255 9.83 -19.94 -11.27
N SER A 256 9.87 -18.61 -11.31
CA SER A 256 9.30 -17.75 -10.26
C SER A 256 7.78 -17.49 -10.40
N ALA A 257 7.22 -17.62 -11.60
CA ALA A 257 5.82 -17.25 -11.86
C ALA A 257 4.77 -18.00 -11.02
N PRO A 258 4.87 -19.32 -10.75
CA PRO A 258 3.92 -20.01 -9.88
C PRO A 258 3.88 -19.44 -8.45
N GLY A 259 5.05 -19.14 -7.87
CA GLY A 259 5.15 -18.53 -6.54
C GLY A 259 4.56 -17.12 -6.52
N ALA A 260 4.90 -16.31 -7.52
CA ALA A 260 4.32 -14.98 -7.69
C ALA A 260 2.78 -15.02 -7.82
N MET A 261 2.23 -16.03 -8.49
CA MET A 261 0.80 -16.20 -8.69
C MET A 261 0.07 -16.48 -7.39
N ILE A 262 0.62 -17.35 -6.54
CA ILE A 262 0.06 -17.65 -5.21
C ILE A 262 0.07 -16.39 -4.33
N ILE A 263 1.21 -15.70 -4.29
CA ILE A 263 1.38 -14.48 -3.49
C ILE A 263 0.43 -13.36 -3.96
N GLN A 264 0.25 -13.21 -5.26
CA GLN A 264 -0.72 -12.28 -5.82
C GLN A 264 -2.14 -12.68 -5.42
N PHE A 265 -2.58 -13.86 -5.85
CA PHE A 265 -3.97 -14.29 -5.86
C PHE A 265 -4.55 -14.46 -4.46
N PHE A 266 -3.76 -15.00 -3.53
CA PHE A 266 -4.19 -15.18 -2.15
C PHE A 266 -3.71 -14.05 -1.26
N GLY A 267 -2.43 -13.69 -1.39
CA GLY A 267 -1.77 -12.71 -0.51
C GLY A 267 -2.11 -11.25 -0.83
N GLY A 268 -2.70 -10.94 -2.00
CA GLY A 268 -3.09 -9.57 -2.35
C GLY A 268 -1.92 -8.64 -2.66
N ILE A 269 -0.74 -9.19 -2.97
CA ILE A 269 0.38 -8.38 -3.45
C ILE A 269 0.22 -8.21 -4.95
N HIS A 270 -0.69 -7.32 -5.34
CA HIS A 270 -1.08 -7.12 -6.74
C HIS A 270 0.08 -6.66 -7.62
N GLU A 271 1.13 -6.05 -7.07
CA GLU A 271 2.26 -5.52 -7.84
C GLU A 271 3.31 -6.58 -8.22
N ILE A 272 3.16 -7.83 -7.74
CA ILE A 272 4.16 -8.89 -7.96
C ILE A 272 4.25 -9.36 -9.42
N TYR A 273 3.19 -9.18 -10.22
CA TYR A 273 3.23 -9.49 -11.65
C TYR A 273 3.72 -8.34 -12.53
N PHE A 274 3.85 -7.11 -12.00
CA PHE A 274 4.28 -5.95 -12.80
C PHE A 274 5.66 -6.13 -13.44
N PRO A 275 6.69 -6.70 -12.78
CA PRO A 275 7.97 -6.98 -13.43
C PRO A 275 7.84 -7.87 -14.66
N TYR A 276 6.92 -8.83 -14.64
CA TYR A 276 6.69 -9.72 -15.78
C TYR A 276 6.14 -8.95 -16.98
N VAL A 277 5.28 -7.96 -16.74
CA VAL A 277 4.76 -7.06 -17.78
C VAL A 277 5.82 -6.07 -18.25
N LEU A 278 6.63 -5.50 -17.35
CA LEU A 278 7.72 -4.57 -17.71
C LEU A 278 8.81 -5.25 -18.53
N MET A 279 9.10 -6.52 -18.23
CA MET A 279 10.03 -7.34 -19.00
C MET A 279 9.62 -7.49 -20.47
N LYS A 280 8.30 -7.49 -20.74
CA LYS A 280 7.71 -7.61 -22.07
C LYS A 280 6.51 -6.67 -22.20
N PRO A 281 6.71 -5.38 -22.54
CA PRO A 281 5.64 -4.37 -22.52
C PRO A 281 4.40 -4.70 -23.35
N MET A 282 4.51 -5.55 -24.38
CA MET A 282 3.36 -6.06 -25.13
C MET A 282 2.34 -6.81 -24.27
N LEU A 283 2.75 -7.36 -23.12
CA LEU A 283 1.87 -8.02 -22.15
C LEU A 283 0.88 -7.06 -21.50
N VAL A 284 1.06 -5.74 -21.63
CA VAL A 284 0.01 -4.77 -21.27
C VAL A 284 -1.27 -5.05 -22.05
N LEU A 285 -1.19 -5.50 -23.31
CA LEU A 285 -2.38 -5.90 -24.08
C LEU A 285 -3.12 -7.08 -23.45
N ALA A 286 -2.38 -8.03 -22.86
CA ALA A 286 -2.99 -9.15 -22.14
C ALA A 286 -3.68 -8.68 -20.86
N ALA A 287 -3.06 -7.74 -20.14
CA ALA A 287 -3.67 -7.12 -18.95
C ALA A 287 -4.94 -6.34 -19.33
N VAL A 288 -4.89 -5.52 -20.38
CA VAL A 288 -6.04 -4.74 -20.91
C VAL A 288 -7.18 -5.66 -21.33
N ALA A 289 -6.89 -6.70 -22.12
CA ALA A 289 -7.91 -7.65 -22.59
C ALA A 289 -8.54 -8.43 -21.42
N GLY A 290 -7.73 -8.91 -20.48
CA GLY A 290 -8.22 -9.56 -19.26
C GLY A 290 -9.06 -8.62 -18.41
N GLY A 291 -8.57 -7.40 -18.16
CA GLY A 291 -9.26 -6.39 -17.37
C GLY A 291 -10.62 -6.03 -17.97
N ALA A 292 -10.65 -5.74 -19.27
CA ALA A 292 -11.88 -5.41 -20.00
C ALA A 292 -12.88 -6.58 -19.95
N THR A 293 -12.41 -7.82 -20.08
CA THR A 293 -13.26 -9.02 -19.94
C THR A 293 -13.88 -9.12 -18.56
N GLY A 294 -13.08 -8.88 -17.51
CA GLY A 294 -13.58 -8.90 -16.13
C GLY A 294 -14.62 -7.80 -15.88
N VAL A 295 -14.35 -6.58 -16.32
CA VAL A 295 -15.29 -5.45 -16.19
C VAL A 295 -16.58 -5.72 -16.99
N ALA A 296 -16.48 -6.21 -18.22
CA ALA A 296 -17.64 -6.55 -19.05
C ALA A 296 -18.49 -7.66 -18.41
N THR A 297 -17.84 -8.68 -17.85
CA THR A 297 -18.55 -9.75 -17.13
C THR A 297 -19.32 -9.18 -15.94
N ASN A 298 -18.68 -8.34 -15.11
CA ASN A 298 -19.37 -7.76 -13.97
C ASN A 298 -20.51 -6.82 -14.39
N LEU A 299 -20.35 -6.09 -15.50
CA LEU A 299 -21.39 -5.22 -16.04
C LEU A 299 -22.61 -6.03 -16.50
N ILE A 300 -22.41 -7.13 -17.22
CA ILE A 300 -23.49 -8.03 -17.68
C ILE A 300 -24.25 -8.64 -16.52
N PHE A 301 -23.55 -9.05 -15.46
CA PHE A 301 -24.16 -9.67 -14.28
C PHE A 301 -24.66 -8.64 -13.25
N GLY A 302 -24.41 -7.35 -13.45
CA GLY A 302 -24.68 -6.31 -12.46
C GLY A 302 -23.99 -6.57 -11.11
N SER A 303 -22.81 -7.19 -11.13
CA SER A 303 -22.10 -7.60 -9.91
C SER A 303 -21.17 -6.50 -9.37
N GLY A 304 -21.03 -6.46 -8.04
CA GLY A 304 -20.21 -5.47 -7.35
C GLY A 304 -19.76 -5.92 -5.95
N LEU A 305 -18.91 -5.10 -5.33
CA LEU A 305 -18.49 -5.26 -3.94
C LEU A 305 -19.19 -4.24 -3.04
N ARG A 306 -19.34 -4.57 -1.75
CA ARG A 306 -19.93 -3.69 -0.74
C ARG A 306 -18.96 -2.62 -0.25
N ALA A 307 -17.67 -2.91 -0.27
CA ALA A 307 -16.61 -2.00 0.15
C ALA A 307 -15.31 -2.30 -0.61
N PRO A 308 -14.30 -1.42 -0.53
CA PRO A 308 -13.00 -1.67 -1.14
C PRO A 308 -12.39 -2.98 -0.65
N ALA A 309 -11.76 -3.71 -1.57
CA ALA A 309 -11.02 -4.94 -1.29
C ALA A 309 -9.53 -4.75 -1.59
N ALA A 310 -8.67 -5.47 -0.86
CA ALA A 310 -7.25 -5.52 -1.17
C ALA A 310 -7.04 -6.04 -2.61
N PRO A 311 -6.43 -5.24 -3.51
CA PRO A 311 -6.28 -5.65 -4.90
C PRO A 311 -5.49 -6.95 -5.02
N GLY A 312 -5.85 -7.80 -5.97
CA GLY A 312 -5.17 -9.07 -6.19
C GLY A 312 -5.59 -10.21 -5.26
N SER A 313 -6.21 -9.96 -4.09
CA SER A 313 -6.61 -11.03 -3.17
C SER A 313 -8.03 -11.52 -3.46
N ILE A 314 -8.18 -12.78 -3.86
CA ILE A 314 -9.48 -13.41 -4.03
C ILE A 314 -10.26 -13.47 -2.72
N PHE A 315 -9.58 -13.67 -1.58
CA PHE A 315 -10.23 -13.70 -0.28
C PHE A 315 -10.84 -12.35 0.08
N ALA A 316 -10.10 -11.26 -0.15
CA ALA A 316 -10.62 -9.92 0.09
C ALA A 316 -11.82 -9.60 -0.82
N ILE A 317 -11.76 -10.01 -2.09
CA ILE A 317 -12.85 -9.80 -3.05
C ILE A 317 -14.09 -10.59 -2.66
N LEU A 318 -13.96 -11.90 -2.40
CA LEU A 318 -15.10 -12.76 -2.05
C LEU A 318 -15.74 -12.36 -0.72
N LEU A 319 -14.95 -11.89 0.24
CA LEU A 319 -15.46 -11.38 1.51
C LEU A 319 -16.33 -10.14 1.31
N GLN A 320 -15.92 -9.22 0.42
CA GLN A 320 -16.65 -7.99 0.15
C GLN A 320 -17.70 -8.11 -0.95
N THR A 321 -17.85 -9.29 -1.57
CA THR A 321 -18.79 -9.49 -2.66
C THR A 321 -20.22 -9.39 -2.15
N ALA A 322 -21.07 -8.62 -2.86
CA ALA A 322 -22.48 -8.53 -2.52
C ALA A 322 -23.18 -9.91 -2.66
N SER A 323 -24.22 -10.15 -1.87
CA SER A 323 -24.90 -11.46 -1.75
C SER A 323 -25.42 -11.97 -3.10
N ASP A 324 -25.85 -11.07 -3.96
CA ASP A 324 -26.36 -11.36 -5.31
C ASP A 324 -25.27 -11.39 -6.40
N SER A 325 -24.02 -11.12 -6.03
CA SER A 325 -22.94 -10.80 -6.98
C SER A 325 -21.89 -11.90 -7.13
N TYR A 326 -21.93 -12.95 -6.31
CA TYR A 326 -20.91 -14.01 -6.28
C TYR A 326 -20.65 -14.65 -7.65
N VAL A 327 -21.70 -15.01 -8.38
CA VAL A 327 -21.57 -15.65 -9.69
C VAL A 327 -20.84 -14.74 -10.67
N GLY A 328 -21.27 -13.48 -10.77
CA GLY A 328 -20.66 -12.50 -11.66
C GLY A 328 -19.21 -12.21 -11.29
N VAL A 329 -18.91 -12.03 -10.00
CA VAL A 329 -17.54 -11.78 -9.52
C VAL A 329 -16.62 -12.96 -9.80
N ILE A 330 -17.02 -14.18 -9.47
CA ILE A 330 -16.21 -15.39 -9.69
C ILE A 330 -15.95 -15.60 -11.18
N LEU A 331 -16.99 -15.49 -12.02
CA LEU A 331 -16.84 -15.58 -13.48
C LEU A 331 -15.93 -14.49 -14.01
N SER A 332 -16.04 -13.26 -13.50
CA SER A 332 -15.17 -12.16 -13.94
C SER A 332 -13.69 -12.44 -13.67
N VAL A 333 -13.35 -13.12 -12.58
CA VAL A 333 -11.97 -13.52 -12.25
C VAL A 333 -11.50 -14.61 -13.21
N ILE A 334 -12.31 -15.65 -13.41
CA ILE A 334 -11.98 -16.80 -14.26
C ILE A 334 -11.84 -16.38 -15.73
N LEU A 335 -12.80 -15.63 -16.26
CA LEU A 335 -12.78 -15.18 -17.65
C LEU A 335 -11.65 -14.19 -17.90
N SER A 336 -11.42 -13.27 -16.96
CA SER A 336 -10.30 -12.33 -17.03
C SER A 336 -8.95 -13.05 -17.06
N ALA A 337 -8.73 -14.03 -16.18
CA ALA A 337 -7.54 -14.87 -16.16
C ALA A 337 -7.39 -15.70 -17.45
N THR A 338 -8.50 -16.23 -17.96
CA THR A 338 -8.50 -17.01 -19.20
C THR A 338 -8.06 -16.15 -20.38
N VAL A 339 -8.67 -14.98 -20.56
CA VAL A 339 -8.34 -14.09 -21.68
C VAL A 339 -6.91 -13.56 -21.56
N SER A 340 -6.48 -13.10 -20.39
CA SER A 340 -5.10 -12.64 -20.22
C SER A 340 -4.08 -13.76 -20.41
N PHE A 341 -4.38 -14.99 -19.98
CA PHE A 341 -3.55 -16.17 -20.24
C PHE A 341 -3.41 -16.46 -21.74
N LEU A 342 -4.51 -16.46 -22.49
CA LEU A 342 -4.49 -16.75 -23.93
C LEU A 342 -3.68 -15.69 -24.69
N VAL A 343 -3.93 -14.41 -24.42
CA VAL A 343 -3.22 -13.30 -25.08
C VAL A 343 -1.73 -13.31 -24.70
N ALA A 344 -1.41 -13.46 -23.40
CA ALA A 344 -0.03 -13.56 -22.93
C ALA A 344 0.67 -14.80 -23.53
N GLY A 345 -0.01 -15.94 -23.60
CA GLY A 345 0.51 -17.17 -24.19
C GLY A 345 0.89 -17.00 -25.66
N VAL A 346 0.07 -16.32 -26.46
CA VAL A 346 0.40 -15.98 -27.85
C VAL A 346 1.65 -15.09 -27.92
N ILE A 347 1.70 -14.03 -27.11
CA ILE A 347 2.84 -13.09 -27.07
C ILE A 347 4.13 -13.81 -26.70
N LEU A 348 4.11 -14.63 -25.64
CA LEU A 348 5.28 -15.37 -25.16
C LEU A 348 5.75 -16.41 -26.16
N ARG A 349 4.83 -17.16 -26.79
CA ARG A 349 5.18 -18.14 -27.83
C ARG A 349 5.77 -17.48 -29.07
N ALA A 350 5.24 -16.33 -29.48
CA ALA A 350 5.75 -15.57 -30.62
C ALA A 350 7.15 -15.00 -30.38
N SER A 351 7.52 -14.66 -29.13
CA SER A 351 8.85 -14.16 -28.79
C SER A 351 9.85 -15.23 -28.35
N ARG A 352 9.40 -16.48 -28.12
CA ARG A 352 10.18 -17.54 -27.46
C ARG A 352 11.60 -17.76 -28.03
N LYS A 353 11.77 -17.75 -29.35
CA LYS A 353 13.10 -17.91 -29.98
C LYS A 353 14.07 -16.79 -29.57
N ARG A 354 13.59 -15.55 -29.52
CA ARG A 354 14.38 -14.39 -29.08
C ARG A 354 14.67 -14.43 -27.59
N ASP A 355 13.74 -14.97 -26.80
CA ASP A 355 13.90 -15.06 -25.35
C ASP A 355 14.93 -16.11 -24.94
N LEU A 356 14.95 -17.27 -25.62
CA LEU A 356 15.98 -18.28 -25.43
C LEU A 356 17.37 -17.78 -25.87
N ALA A 357 17.45 -17.02 -26.96
CA ALA A 357 18.70 -16.42 -27.40
C ALA A 357 19.23 -15.37 -26.40
N ALA A 358 18.34 -14.56 -25.83
CA ALA A 358 18.69 -13.58 -24.79
C ALA A 358 19.16 -14.25 -23.50
N GLU A 359 18.49 -15.33 -23.07
CA GLU A 359 18.91 -16.13 -21.92
C GLU A 359 20.27 -16.79 -22.15
N ALA A 360 20.51 -17.35 -23.34
CA ALA A 360 21.81 -17.90 -23.72
C ALA A 360 22.92 -16.83 -23.80
N ALA A 361 22.56 -15.58 -24.09
CA ALA A 361 23.45 -14.43 -24.03
C ALA A 361 23.65 -13.88 -22.61
N GLY A 362 23.03 -14.49 -21.58
CA GLY A 362 23.16 -14.08 -20.19
C GLY A 362 22.30 -12.87 -19.79
N GLU A 363 21.35 -12.44 -20.63
CA GLU A 363 20.45 -11.33 -20.30
C GLU A 363 19.43 -11.75 -19.23
N ASN A 364 19.44 -11.08 -18.07
CA ASN A 364 18.45 -11.30 -17.01
C ASN A 364 17.36 -10.22 -17.02
N LYS A 365 16.49 -10.27 -18.04
CA LYS A 365 15.42 -9.28 -18.23
C LYS A 365 14.43 -9.20 -17.07
N LEU A 366 14.28 -10.28 -16.30
CA LEU A 366 13.44 -10.26 -15.11
C LEU A 366 14.08 -9.44 -13.99
N ALA A 367 15.38 -9.61 -13.75
CA ALA A 367 16.12 -8.78 -12.79
C ALA A 367 16.10 -7.30 -13.19
N ASP A 368 16.32 -6.99 -14.47
CA ASP A 368 16.23 -5.63 -15.00
C ASP A 368 14.83 -5.05 -14.79
N ALA A 369 13.79 -5.83 -15.06
CA ALA A 369 12.40 -5.42 -14.86
C ALA A 369 12.07 -5.24 -13.38
N VAL A 370 12.61 -6.05 -12.48
CA VAL A 370 12.48 -5.89 -11.02
C VAL A 370 13.16 -4.59 -10.56
N GLN A 371 14.34 -4.28 -11.07
CA GLN A 371 15.03 -3.02 -10.80
C GLN A 371 14.24 -1.82 -11.36
N GLN A 372 13.73 -1.94 -12.58
CA GLN A 372 12.84 -0.93 -13.17
C GLN A 372 11.58 -0.76 -12.31
N ASN A 373 11.00 -1.85 -11.80
CA ASN A 373 9.84 -1.84 -10.92
C ASN A 373 10.12 -1.08 -9.61
N ALA A 374 11.30 -1.29 -9.01
CA ALA A 374 11.76 -0.55 -7.84
C ALA A 374 11.95 0.94 -8.13
N SER A 375 12.58 1.27 -9.26
CA SER A 375 12.74 2.67 -9.69
C SER A 375 11.40 3.36 -9.96
N ASN A 376 10.45 2.65 -10.57
CA ASN A 376 9.10 3.13 -10.85
C ASN A 376 8.29 3.36 -9.57
N LYS A 377 8.56 2.62 -8.49
CA LYS A 377 7.92 2.78 -7.19
C LYS A 377 8.58 3.87 -6.33
N GLY A 378 9.77 4.34 -6.69
CA GLY A 378 10.51 5.36 -5.95
C GLY A 378 11.26 4.85 -4.71
N GLY A 379 11.61 3.56 -4.65
CA GLY A 379 12.31 2.95 -3.51
C GLY A 379 12.43 1.42 -3.60
N THR A 380 12.91 0.77 -2.52
CA THR A 380 13.03 -0.70 -2.47
C THR A 380 11.66 -1.36 -2.58
N SER A 381 11.46 -2.18 -3.61
CA SER A 381 10.18 -2.86 -3.84
C SER A 381 10.13 -4.18 -3.07
N ARG A 382 9.07 -4.39 -2.27
CA ARG A 382 8.75 -5.69 -1.63
C ARG A 382 8.75 -6.84 -2.64
N VAL A 383 8.41 -6.55 -3.89
CA VAL A 383 8.40 -7.50 -5.02
C VAL A 383 9.80 -8.02 -5.35
N GLY A 384 10.84 -7.20 -5.21
CA GLY A 384 12.22 -7.62 -5.52
C GLY A 384 12.76 -8.67 -4.55
N SER A 385 12.46 -8.53 -3.25
CA SER A 385 12.82 -9.54 -2.25
C SER A 385 12.03 -10.85 -2.46
N LEU A 386 10.74 -10.76 -2.77
CA LEU A 386 9.88 -11.94 -2.98
C LEU A 386 10.19 -12.72 -4.25
N LEU A 387 10.67 -12.05 -5.30
CA LEU A 387 11.08 -12.69 -6.56
C LEU A 387 12.55 -13.14 -6.54
N GLY A 388 13.39 -12.55 -5.67
CA GLY A 388 14.79 -12.92 -5.48
C GLY A 388 15.01 -14.20 -4.68
N ASP A 389 14.15 -14.49 -3.70
CA ASP A 389 14.23 -15.72 -2.88
C ASP A 389 13.83 -16.99 -3.64
N ALA A 390 13.18 -16.88 -4.81
CA ALA A 390 12.76 -18.02 -5.62
C ALA A 390 13.91 -18.71 -6.39
N GLY A 391 15.17 -18.24 -6.24
CA GLY A 391 16.35 -18.76 -6.94
C GLY A 391 17.57 -19.06 -6.06
N ALA A 392 17.48 -18.90 -4.73
CA ALA A 392 18.61 -19.13 -3.84
C ALA A 392 18.56 -20.52 -3.21
N THR A 393 19.12 -21.51 -3.90
CA THR A 393 19.72 -22.65 -3.18
C THR A 393 20.84 -22.11 -2.30
N ALA A 394 20.76 -22.42 -1.01
CA ALA A 394 21.71 -22.03 0.02
C ALA A 394 23.17 -22.23 -0.43
N GLN A 395 23.95 -21.16 -0.40
CA GLN A 395 25.40 -21.24 -0.37
C GLN A 395 25.90 -20.32 0.74
N ALA A 396 26.21 -20.95 1.87
CA ALA A 396 26.86 -20.31 2.99
C ALA A 396 28.28 -19.92 2.61
N SER A 397 28.68 -18.70 2.94
CA SER A 397 30.09 -18.28 2.99
C SER A 397 30.27 -17.55 4.30
N GLY A 398 30.87 -18.26 5.26
CA GLY A 398 31.12 -17.75 6.60
C GLY A 398 32.36 -16.86 6.65
N VAL A 399 32.29 -15.85 7.51
CA VAL A 399 33.44 -15.32 8.24
C VAL A 399 32.97 -15.10 9.67
N ALA A 400 33.42 -15.97 10.58
CA ALA A 400 33.14 -15.89 12.00
C ALA A 400 34.08 -14.89 12.68
N THR A 401 33.51 -13.87 13.32
CA THR A 401 34.13 -13.17 14.44
C THR A 401 33.38 -13.61 15.68
N ALA A 402 34.09 -14.14 16.68
CA ALA A 402 33.51 -14.63 17.93
C ALA A 402 32.66 -13.54 18.60
N VAL A 403 31.35 -13.76 18.67
CA VAL A 403 30.37 -12.86 19.30
C VAL A 403 30.00 -13.43 20.66
N ALA A 404 29.88 -12.56 21.66
CA ALA A 404 29.27 -12.90 22.94
C ALA A 404 27.85 -13.50 22.74
N PRO A 405 27.43 -14.46 23.57
CA PRO A 405 26.16 -15.16 23.37
C PRO A 405 24.97 -14.22 23.55
N VAL A 406 24.04 -14.27 22.59
CA VAL A 406 22.89 -13.37 22.48
C VAL A 406 21.66 -14.05 23.05
N HIS A 407 21.19 -13.59 24.21
CA HIS A 407 20.02 -14.16 24.89
C HIS A 407 18.81 -13.24 24.82
N ASN A 408 19.03 -11.93 24.77
CA ASN A 408 18.01 -10.90 24.80
C ASN A 408 18.14 -10.00 23.56
N ILE A 409 17.10 -9.96 22.76
CA ILE A 409 17.00 -9.14 21.54
C ILE A 409 15.85 -8.16 21.69
N ILE A 410 16.11 -6.86 21.53
CA ILE A 410 15.08 -5.81 21.57
C ILE A 410 14.93 -5.16 20.21
N PHE A 411 13.70 -5.15 19.69
CA PHE A 411 13.30 -4.31 18.58
C PHE A 411 12.92 -2.92 19.08
N ALA A 412 13.73 -1.91 18.75
CA ALA A 412 13.49 -0.54 19.20
C ALA A 412 12.98 0.36 18.06
N CYS A 413 11.91 1.09 18.34
CA CYS A 413 11.40 2.16 17.48
C CYS A 413 10.98 3.37 18.34
N ASP A 414 10.58 4.49 17.73
CA ASP A 414 10.31 5.72 18.49
C ASP A 414 9.19 5.55 19.53
N ALA A 415 8.09 4.88 19.15
CA ALA A 415 6.93 4.66 20.02
C ALA A 415 6.91 3.31 20.75
N GLY A 416 7.79 2.37 20.39
CA GLY A 416 7.80 1.01 20.95
C GLY A 416 6.60 0.15 20.56
N MET A 417 5.80 0.55 19.57
CA MET A 417 4.60 -0.16 19.12
C MET A 417 4.55 -0.19 17.59
N GLY A 418 3.85 -1.16 17.01
CA GLY A 418 3.67 -1.26 15.55
C GLY A 418 4.77 -2.04 14.83
N SER A 419 5.59 -1.39 14.02
CA SER A 419 6.56 -2.06 13.14
C SER A 419 7.63 -2.86 13.91
N SER A 420 8.08 -2.36 15.06
CA SER A 420 9.02 -3.07 15.95
C SER A 420 8.39 -4.35 16.55
N ALA A 421 7.12 -4.30 16.93
CA ALA A 421 6.38 -5.45 17.46
C ALA A 421 6.16 -6.53 16.39
N MET A 422 5.91 -6.11 15.15
CA MET A 422 5.82 -7.05 14.02
C MET A 422 7.18 -7.65 13.69
N GLY A 423 8.26 -6.86 13.66
CA GLY A 423 9.63 -7.37 13.47
C GLY A 423 10.06 -8.38 14.54
N ALA A 424 9.78 -8.08 15.81
CA ALA A 424 9.98 -9.00 16.92
C ALA A 424 9.20 -10.32 16.73
N SER A 425 7.98 -10.25 16.20
CA SER A 425 7.16 -11.43 15.93
C SER A 425 7.69 -12.26 14.75
N VAL A 426 8.20 -11.60 13.70
CA VAL A 426 8.87 -12.28 12.58
C VAL A 426 10.12 -13.01 13.05
N LEU A 427 10.98 -12.35 13.83
CA LEU A 427 12.22 -12.97 14.33
C LEU A 427 11.92 -14.13 15.28
N ARG A 428 10.98 -13.98 16.22
CA ARG A 428 10.53 -15.10 17.09
C ARG A 428 10.08 -16.31 16.28
N ASN A 429 9.30 -16.10 15.23
CA ASN A 429 8.84 -17.18 14.37
C ASN A 429 9.98 -17.83 13.60
N LYS A 430 11.00 -17.07 13.17
CA LYS A 430 12.20 -17.62 12.51
C LYS A 430 13.07 -18.43 13.48
N LEU A 431 13.35 -17.91 14.67
CA LEU A 431 14.11 -18.62 15.71
C LEU A 431 13.42 -19.93 16.11
N LYS A 432 12.10 -19.89 16.35
CA LYS A 432 11.31 -21.09 16.65
C LYS A 432 11.36 -22.14 15.53
N LYS A 433 11.35 -21.71 14.27
CA LYS A 433 11.48 -22.62 13.11
C LYS A 433 12.88 -23.20 12.98
N ALA A 434 13.91 -22.47 13.40
CA ALA A 434 15.29 -22.92 13.43
C ALA A 434 15.62 -23.81 14.65
N GLY A 435 14.67 -24.01 15.57
CA GLY A 435 14.86 -24.84 16.76
C GLY A 435 15.67 -24.17 17.87
N VAL A 436 15.86 -22.84 17.81
CA VAL A 436 16.55 -22.06 18.84
C VAL A 436 15.65 -21.91 20.07
N GLU A 437 16.17 -22.29 21.24
CA GLU A 437 15.51 -22.12 22.54
C GLU A 437 16.33 -21.18 23.43
N GLY A 438 15.75 -20.62 24.49
CA GLY A 438 16.49 -19.75 25.43
C GLY A 438 16.70 -18.29 25.02
N VAL A 439 16.27 -17.87 23.82
CA VAL A 439 16.37 -16.47 23.36
C VAL A 439 15.06 -15.70 23.51
N THR A 440 15.12 -14.58 24.22
CA THR A 440 14.00 -13.67 24.45
C THR A 440 14.03 -12.52 23.44
N VAL A 441 12.94 -12.37 22.66
CA VAL A 441 12.79 -11.26 21.71
C VAL A 441 11.61 -10.38 22.11
N THR A 442 11.88 -9.11 22.39
CA THR A 442 10.88 -8.12 22.80
C THR A 442 10.92 -6.88 21.91
N ASN A 443 10.00 -5.93 22.15
CA ASN A 443 10.01 -4.63 21.49
C ASN A 443 9.84 -3.52 22.53
N LYS A 444 10.46 -2.36 22.28
CA LYS A 444 10.46 -1.23 23.22
C LYS A 444 10.58 0.11 22.50
N ALA A 445 10.13 1.18 23.15
CA ALA A 445 10.39 2.54 22.69
C ALA A 445 11.86 2.91 22.94
N ILE A 446 12.52 3.60 22.01
CA ILE A 446 13.92 4.04 22.17
C ILE A 446 14.11 4.88 23.44
N ALA A 447 13.09 5.68 23.79
CA ALA A 447 13.10 6.47 25.02
C ALA A 447 13.23 5.62 26.30
N ASN A 448 12.77 4.37 26.26
CA ASN A 448 12.71 3.46 27.40
C ASN A 448 13.83 2.40 27.40
N LEU A 449 14.77 2.45 26.45
CA LEU A 449 15.91 1.53 26.44
C LEU A 449 16.82 1.78 27.65
N VAL A 450 17.28 0.70 28.28
CA VAL A 450 18.24 0.70 29.39
C VAL A 450 19.51 -0.03 28.95
N ASP A 451 20.69 0.56 29.18
CA ASP A 451 21.97 -0.04 28.79
C ASP A 451 22.22 -1.33 29.59
N GLY A 452 22.66 -2.39 28.91
CA GLY A 452 22.84 -3.73 29.49
C GLY A 452 21.57 -4.60 29.58
N GLU A 453 20.40 -4.12 29.14
CA GLU A 453 19.14 -4.89 29.15
C GLU A 453 19.06 -5.94 28.04
N ALA A 454 19.81 -5.76 26.96
CA ALA A 454 19.85 -6.68 25.84
C ALA A 454 21.23 -6.66 25.16
N GLU A 455 21.66 -7.81 24.65
CA GLU A 455 22.93 -7.92 23.93
C GLU A 455 22.79 -7.49 22.46
N LEU A 456 21.56 -7.52 21.92
CA LEU A 456 21.26 -7.14 20.54
C LEU A 456 20.05 -6.18 20.44
N ILE A 457 20.28 -5.00 19.86
CA ILE A 457 19.23 -4.03 19.54
C ILE A 457 19.03 -3.95 18.02
N ILE A 458 17.81 -4.17 17.56
CA ILE A 458 17.43 -4.05 16.16
C ILE A 458 16.59 -2.79 15.97
N THR A 459 17.05 -1.88 15.10
CA THR A 459 16.37 -0.60 14.81
C THR A 459 16.23 -0.34 13.33
N HIS A 460 15.31 0.55 12.95
CA HIS A 460 15.35 1.14 11.61
C HIS A 460 16.64 1.96 11.47
N LYS A 461 17.26 1.96 10.29
CA LYS A 461 18.52 2.69 10.03
C LYS A 461 18.51 4.15 10.51
N ASP A 462 17.39 4.85 10.32
CA ASP A 462 17.24 6.26 10.71
C ASP A 462 17.19 6.47 12.23
N LEU A 463 17.03 5.40 13.00
CA LEU A 463 16.90 5.41 14.45
C LEU A 463 18.11 4.77 15.16
N THR A 464 19.04 4.17 14.41
CA THR A 464 20.16 3.42 14.99
C THR A 464 21.08 4.31 15.81
N GLU A 465 21.48 5.49 15.31
CA GLU A 465 22.36 6.41 16.06
C GLU A 465 21.75 6.82 17.42
N ARG A 466 20.44 7.05 17.43
CA ARG A 466 19.71 7.41 18.66
C ARG A 466 19.66 6.25 19.67
N ALA A 467 19.54 5.02 19.18
CA ALA A 467 19.60 3.82 20.04
C ALA A 467 21.03 3.56 20.57
N ILE A 468 22.06 3.76 19.73
CA ILE A 468 23.48 3.67 20.14
C ILE A 468 23.77 4.63 21.29
N GLY A 469 23.26 5.87 21.22
CA GLY A 469 23.43 6.85 22.29
C GLY A 469 22.78 6.46 23.64
N LYS A 470 21.83 5.52 23.64
CA LYS A 470 21.13 5.04 24.85
C LYS A 470 21.71 3.74 25.39
N THR A 471 22.10 2.83 24.51
CA THR A 471 22.61 1.50 24.88
C THR A 471 23.93 1.21 24.17
N PRO A 472 25.04 1.89 24.52
CA PRO A 472 26.33 1.71 23.87
C PRO A 472 26.94 0.32 24.12
N SER A 473 26.55 -0.40 25.17
CA SER A 473 27.06 -1.74 25.48
C SER A 473 26.47 -2.83 24.59
N ALA A 474 25.28 -2.59 24.02
CA ALA A 474 24.58 -3.56 23.18
C ALA A 474 25.09 -3.50 21.73
N ARG A 475 25.03 -4.62 21.02
CA ARG A 475 25.29 -4.64 19.58
C ARG A 475 24.08 -4.13 18.81
N HIS A 476 24.31 -3.26 17.83
CA HIS A 476 23.23 -2.63 17.05
C HIS A 476 23.16 -3.18 15.63
N VAL A 477 21.96 -3.60 15.22
CA VAL A 477 21.68 -4.04 13.84
C VAL A 477 20.63 -3.12 13.23
N SER A 478 21.07 -2.35 12.23
CA SER A 478 20.17 -1.49 11.44
C SER A 478 19.46 -2.28 10.35
N VAL A 479 18.16 -2.12 10.23
CA VAL A 479 17.33 -2.66 9.15
C VAL A 479 16.63 -1.53 8.38
N ASP A 480 16.39 -1.73 7.09
CA ASP A 480 15.59 -0.80 6.29
C ASP A 480 14.08 -1.02 6.46
N ASN A 481 13.67 -2.20 6.94
CA ASN A 481 12.27 -2.53 7.17
C ASN A 481 12.16 -3.62 8.22
N PHE A 482 11.32 -3.40 9.24
CA PHE A 482 11.10 -4.37 10.30
C PHE A 482 10.37 -5.64 9.85
N MET A 483 9.62 -5.60 8.76
CA MET A 483 8.82 -6.74 8.30
C MET A 483 9.63 -7.76 7.50
N SER A 484 10.70 -7.32 6.84
CA SER A 484 11.47 -8.14 5.92
C SER A 484 12.88 -7.55 5.80
N SER A 485 13.84 -8.21 6.46
CA SER A 485 15.25 -7.87 6.37
C SER A 485 16.07 -9.16 6.23
N PRO A 486 17.00 -9.24 5.27
CA PRO A 486 17.90 -10.39 5.14
C PRO A 486 18.78 -10.56 6.40
N LYS A 487 19.00 -9.47 7.15
CA LYS A 487 19.73 -9.51 8.42
C LYS A 487 19.09 -10.38 9.49
N TYR A 488 17.81 -10.73 9.36
CA TYR A 488 17.17 -11.66 10.30
C TYR A 488 17.69 -13.07 10.14
N ASP A 489 18.00 -13.48 8.91
CA ASP A 489 18.56 -14.80 8.66
C ASP A 489 20.01 -14.88 9.14
N GLU A 490 20.76 -13.78 9.04
CA GLU A 490 22.09 -13.64 9.66
C GLU A 490 22.01 -13.77 11.19
N VAL A 491 21.09 -13.04 11.85
CA VAL A 491 20.89 -13.12 13.30
C VAL A 491 20.45 -14.52 13.74
N VAL A 492 19.57 -15.18 12.98
CA VAL A 492 19.14 -16.55 13.29
C VAL A 492 20.30 -17.52 13.14
N ALA A 493 21.07 -17.45 12.05
CA ALA A 493 22.22 -18.32 11.83
C ALA A 493 23.29 -18.13 12.93
N GLU A 494 23.51 -16.89 13.35
CA GLU A 494 24.42 -16.57 14.44
C GLU A 494 23.95 -17.16 15.77
N VAL A 495 22.71 -16.93 16.16
CA VAL A 495 22.16 -17.45 17.42
C VAL A 495 22.11 -18.98 17.39
N SER A 496 21.72 -19.60 16.26
CA SER A 496 21.75 -21.06 16.11
C SER A 496 23.15 -21.64 16.18
N SER A 497 24.19 -20.89 15.79
CA SER A 497 25.58 -21.34 15.96
C SER A 497 26.06 -21.28 17.41
N GLN A 498 25.42 -20.46 18.26
CA GLN A 498 25.71 -20.39 19.70
C GLN A 498 25.09 -21.55 20.48
N ASP A 499 23.91 -22.04 20.05
CA ASP A 499 23.25 -23.22 20.66
C ASP A 499 23.94 -24.56 20.29
N ALA A 500 24.81 -24.55 19.28
CA ALA A 500 25.51 -25.74 18.77
C ALA A 500 26.89 -25.97 19.40
N GLU A 501 27.42 -25.00 20.15
CA GLU A 501 28.56 -25.13 21.08
C GLU A 501 28.05 -25.47 22.49
#